data_AF-A0A2V7IGG4-F1
#
_entry.id   AF-A0A2V7IGG4-F1
#
_cell.length_a   1.000
_cell.length_b   1.000
_cell.length_c   1.000
_cell.angle_alpha   90.00
_cell.angle_beta   90.00
_cell.angle_gamma   90.00
#
_symmetry.space_group_name_H-M   'P 1'
#
loop_
_entity.id
_entity.type
_entity.pdbx_description
1 polymer ?
#
loop_
_entity_poly.entity_id
_entity_poly.type
_entity_poly.pdbx_seq_one_letter_code
_entity_poly.pdbx_strand_id
1 'polypeptide(L)'
;ADALGCDPADIKVVTGDTTRFNWGAGTFASRALVTSGNAVGIAARTVRDKALRLAAELLEVSPTDLELAEGAVRVKGVPGRRLTLG
;
A
#
# COMPACT_ATOMS: atom_id res chain seq x y z
N ALA A 1 -6.59 -0.45 -1.21
CA ALA A 1 -6.39 -1.44 -2.28
C ALA A 1 -5.59 -0.80 -3.40
N ASP A 2 -6.14 0.21 -4.07
CA ASP A 2 -5.60 0.81 -5.30
C ASP A 2 -4.11 1.17 -5.25
N ALA A 3 -3.68 1.90 -4.22
CA ALA A 3 -2.27 2.30 -4.09
C ALA A 3 -1.30 1.11 -3.94
N LEU A 4 -1.78 -0.03 -3.44
CA LEU A 4 -1.01 -1.26 -3.29
C LEU A 4 -1.30 -2.29 -4.41
N GLY A 5 -2.21 -1.99 -5.34
CA GLY A 5 -2.58 -2.88 -6.43
C GLY A 5 -3.09 -4.27 -5.99
N CYS A 6 -3.61 -4.40 -4.77
CA CYS A 6 -4.15 -5.66 -4.22
C CYS A 6 -5.68 -5.71 -4.27
N ASP A 7 -6.25 -6.90 -4.06
CA ASP A 7 -7.69 -7.07 -3.93
C ASP A 7 -8.18 -6.38 -2.64
N PRO A 8 -9.28 -5.61 -2.67
CA PRO A 8 -9.91 -5.10 -1.45
C PRO A 8 -10.24 -6.18 -0.40
N ALA A 9 -10.50 -7.43 -0.82
CA ALA A 9 -10.75 -8.56 0.07
C ALA A 9 -9.52 -8.92 0.92
N ASP A 10 -8.31 -8.58 0.47
CA ASP A 10 -7.06 -8.78 1.22
C ASP A 10 -6.84 -7.68 2.28
N ILE A 11 -7.71 -6.66 2.35
CA ILE A 11 -7.55 -5.52 3.27
C ILE A 11 -8.42 -5.70 4.52
N LYS A 12 -7.75 -5.84 5.67
CA LYS A 12 -8.40 -5.78 6.98
C LYS A 12 -8.45 -4.35 7.50
N VAL A 13 -9.67 -3.81 7.67
CA VAL A 13 -9.90 -2.51 8.31
C VAL A 13 -10.20 -2.69 9.80
N VAL A 14 -9.59 -1.84 10.63
CA VAL A 14 -9.75 -1.86 12.09
C VAL A 14 -10.03 -0.45 12.55
N THR A 15 -11.11 -0.27 13.31
CA THR A 15 -11.55 1.02 13.85
C THR A 15 -11.97 0.85 15.31
N GLY A 16 -11.95 1.94 16.09
CA GLY A 16 -12.48 1.97 17.47
C GLY A 16 -11.62 1.32 18.56
N ASP A 17 -10.61 0.52 18.21
CA ASP A 17 -9.69 -0.10 19.16
C ASP A 17 -8.48 0.80 19.47
N THR A 18 -8.53 1.52 20.60
CA THR A 18 -7.50 2.48 21.02
C THR A 18 -6.16 1.84 21.38
N THR A 19 -6.07 0.52 21.46
CA THR A 19 -4.80 -0.20 21.68
C THR A 19 -4.02 -0.42 20.39
N ARG A 20 -4.64 -0.22 19.22
CA ARG A 20 -4.09 -0.59 17.91
C ARG A 20 -3.63 0.57 17.04
N PHE A 21 -3.96 1.80 17.42
CA PHE A 21 -3.57 3.00 16.67
C PHE A 21 -3.36 4.20 17.60
N ASN A 22 -2.50 5.13 17.18
CA ASN A 22 -2.32 6.40 17.86
C ASN A 22 -3.61 7.22 17.88
N TRP A 23 -3.70 8.16 18.81
CA TRP A 23 -4.88 9.01 18.98
C TRP A 23 -5.39 9.62 17.66
N GLY A 24 -6.71 9.61 17.48
CA GLY A 24 -7.40 10.28 16.39
C GLY A 24 -8.64 10.99 16.92
N ALA A 25 -9.03 12.09 16.28
CA ALA A 25 -10.16 12.91 16.74
C ALA A 25 -11.54 12.25 16.57
N GLY A 26 -11.61 11.09 15.90
CA GLY A 26 -12.85 10.37 15.63
C GLY A 26 -13.67 10.95 14.47
N THR A 27 -14.86 10.40 14.29
CA THR A 27 -15.78 10.75 13.19
C THR A 27 -16.75 11.83 13.64
N PHE A 28 -16.56 13.05 13.15
CA PHE A 28 -17.50 14.17 13.30
C PHE A 28 -17.36 15.14 12.11
N ALA A 29 -18.35 16.01 11.91
CA ALA A 29 -18.32 17.06 10.89
C ALA A 29 -17.95 16.57 9.47
N SER A 30 -18.34 15.35 9.10
CA SER A 30 -18.05 14.72 7.80
C SER A 30 -16.55 14.72 7.40
N ARG A 31 -15.64 14.87 8.36
CA ARG A 31 -14.19 15.05 8.09
C ARG A 31 -13.41 13.76 7.92
N ALA A 32 -14.01 12.60 8.21
CA ALA A 32 -13.30 11.33 8.30
C ALA A 32 -12.60 10.96 6.97
N LEU A 33 -13.26 11.16 5.82
CA LEU A 33 -12.64 10.88 4.52
C LEU A 33 -11.45 11.79 4.23
N VAL A 34 -11.61 13.10 4.47
CA VAL A 34 -10.55 14.09 4.20
C VAL A 34 -9.34 13.89 5.13
N THR A 35 -9.57 13.44 6.36
CA THR A 35 -8.50 13.32 7.36
C THR A 35 -7.90 11.92 7.35
N SER A 36 -8.68 10.91 7.73
CA SER A 36 -8.24 9.51 7.75
C SER A 36 -8.01 8.95 6.36
N GLY A 37 -8.85 9.28 5.36
CA GLY A 37 -8.67 8.80 3.99
C GLY A 37 -7.37 9.31 3.35
N ASN A 38 -7.06 10.61 3.51
CA ASN A 38 -5.78 11.15 3.05
C ASN A 38 -4.59 10.52 3.80
N ALA A 39 -4.70 10.33 5.12
CA ALA A 39 -3.66 9.69 5.91
C ALA A 39 -3.39 8.25 5.44
N VAL A 40 -4.44 7.46 5.19
CA VAL A 40 -4.35 6.10 4.62
C VAL A 40 -3.71 6.15 3.23
N GLY A 41 -4.09 7.12 2.38
CA GLY A 41 -3.50 7.30 1.05
C GLY A 41 -2.01 7.62 1.09
N ILE A 42 -1.57 8.47 2.02
CA ILE A 42 -0.15 8.78 2.24
C ILE A 42 0.58 7.53 2.72
N ALA A 43 0.08 6.86 3.75
CA ALA A 43 0.70 5.65 4.31
C ALA A 43 0.84 4.55 3.25
N ALA A 44 -0.20 4.31 2.44
CA ALA A 44 -0.18 3.32 1.37
C ALA A 44 0.86 3.65 0.29
N ARG A 45 1.01 4.93 -0.09
CA ARG A 45 2.07 5.36 -1.03
C ARG A 45 3.46 5.17 -0.45
N THR A 46 3.66 5.47 0.84
CA THR A 46 4.94 5.23 1.51
C THR A 46 5.31 3.75 1.54
N VAL A 47 4.34 2.87 1.81
CA VAL A 47 4.54 1.41 1.77
C VAL A 47 4.85 0.94 0.34
N ARG A 48 4.10 1.42 -0.66
CA ARG A 48 4.36 1.15 -2.08
C ARG A 48 5.80 1.50 -2.47
N ASP A 49 6.26 2.70 -2.14
CA ASP A 49 7.60 3.15 -2.51
C ASP A 49 8.69 2.31 -1.83
N LYS A 50 8.47 1.91 -0.58
CA LYS A 50 9.37 0.99 0.13
C LYS A 50 9.40 -0.39 -0.52
N ALA A 51 8.24 -0.93 -0.90
CA ALA A 51 8.14 -2.23 -1.56
C ALA A 51 8.84 -2.23 -2.92
N LEU A 52 8.65 -1.18 -3.73
CA LEU A 52 9.32 -1.03 -5.03
C LEU A 52 10.83 -0.94 -4.88
N ARG A 53 11.35 -0.20 -3.88
CA ARG A 53 12.79 -0.13 -3.62
C ARG A 53 13.38 -1.49 -3.24
N LEU A 54 12.74 -2.19 -2.31
CA LEU A 54 13.19 -3.51 -1.88
C LEU A 54 13.16 -4.53 -3.05
N ALA A 55 12.09 -4.51 -3.84
CA ALA A 55 11.98 -5.38 -5.00
C ALA A 55 12.99 -5.04 -6.11
N ALA A 56 13.33 -3.75 -6.28
CA ALA A 56 14.37 -3.33 -7.22
C ALA A 56 15.74 -3.90 -6.85
N GLU A 57 16.09 -3.88 -5.56
CA GLU A 57 17.32 -4.50 -5.06
C GLU A 57 17.31 -6.02 -5.24
N LEU A 58 16.20 -6.69 -4.89
CA LEU A 58 16.08 -8.16 -4.98
C LEU A 58 16.03 -8.70 -6.42
N LEU A 59 15.45 -7.93 -7.35
CA LEU A 59 15.32 -8.32 -8.76
C LEU A 59 16.45 -7.76 -9.63
N GLU A 60 17.33 -6.93 -9.06
CA GLU A 60 18.44 -6.25 -9.73
C GLU A 60 17.96 -5.44 -10.96
N VAL A 61 16.88 -4.66 -10.77
CA VAL A 61 16.30 -3.81 -11.83
C VAL A 61 16.07 -2.39 -11.31
N SER A 62 15.92 -1.43 -12.22
CA SER A 62 15.55 -0.07 -11.83
C SER A 62 14.13 -0.05 -11.22
N PRO A 63 13.88 0.75 -10.16
CA PRO A 63 12.52 0.97 -9.64
C PRO A 63 11.53 1.49 -10.70
N THR A 64 12.01 2.16 -11.75
CA THR A 64 11.17 2.65 -12.86
C THR A 64 10.60 1.53 -13.73
N ASP A 65 11.28 0.38 -13.73
CA ASP A 65 10.93 -0.79 -14.54
C ASP A 65 9.99 -1.73 -13.76
N LEU A 66 9.65 -1.36 -12.53
CA LEU A 66 8.74 -2.09 -11.67
C LEU A 66 7.34 -1.48 -11.69
N GLU A 67 6.36 -2.35 -11.54
CA GLU A 67 4.98 -1.98 -11.28
C GLU A 67 4.39 -2.82 -10.16
N LEU A 68 3.34 -2.29 -9.54
CA LEU A 68 2.64 -2.94 -8.45
C LEU A 68 1.25 -3.33 -8.96
N ALA A 69 0.99 -4.63 -9.10
CA ALA A 69 -0.26 -5.15 -9.64
C ALA A 69 -0.55 -6.56 -9.10
N GLU A 70 -1.83 -6.82 -8.81
CA GLU A 70 -2.34 -8.09 -8.27
C GLU A 70 -1.60 -8.50 -6.99
N GLY A 71 -1.42 -7.57 -6.06
CA GLY A 71 -0.73 -7.82 -4.78
C GLY A 71 0.75 -8.17 -4.89
N ALA A 72 1.38 -7.92 -6.05
CA ALA A 72 2.78 -8.24 -6.31
C ALA A 72 3.51 -7.09 -7.00
N VAL A 73 4.81 -6.98 -6.73
CA VAL A 73 5.75 -6.19 -7.53
C VAL A 73 6.17 -7.02 -8.74
N ARG A 74 6.10 -6.46 -9.95
CA ARG A 74 6.41 -7.15 -11.21
C ARG A 74 7.36 -6.31 -12.06
N VAL A 75 8.25 -6.97 -12.80
CA VAL A 75 9.08 -6.30 -13.80
C VAL A 75 8.24 -6.12 -15.08
N LYS A 76 8.13 -4.87 -15.55
CA LYS A 76 7.39 -4.53 -16.76
C LYS A 76 7.95 -5.31 -17.95
N GLY A 77 7.09 -5.98 -18.69
CA GLY A 77 7.46 -6.70 -19.91
C GLY A 77 8.22 -8.02 -19.70
N VAL A 78 8.48 -8.46 -18.46
CA VAL A 78 9.14 -9.75 -18.18
C VAL A 78 8.20 -10.66 -17.38
N PRO A 79 7.39 -11.48 -18.05
CA PRO A 79 6.52 -12.45 -17.38
C PRO A 79 7.31 -13.36 -16.44
N GLY A 80 6.85 -13.54 -15.21
CA GLY A 80 7.45 -14.45 -14.22
C GLY A 80 8.44 -13.82 -13.25
N ARG A 81 9.03 -12.65 -13.54
CA ARG A 81 9.83 -11.89 -12.56
C ARG A 81 8.92 -11.05 -11.67
N ARG A 82 8.47 -11.64 -10.56
CA ARG A 82 7.59 -10.99 -9.57
C ARG A 82 7.93 -11.35 -8.13
N LEU A 83 7.60 -10.44 -7.22
CA LEU A 83 7.67 -10.63 -5.77
C LEU A 83 6.30 -10.30 -5.15
N THR A 84 5.75 -11.22 -4.38
CA THR A 84 4.45 -11.03 -3.70
C THR A 84 4.64 -10.18 -2.44
N LEU A 85 3.63 -9.36 -2.10
CA LEU A 85 3.67 -8.52 -0.89
C LEU A 85 3.35 -9.27 0.40
N GLY A 86 2.88 -10.52 0.29
CA GLY A 86 2.46 -11.39 1.38
C GLY A 86 1.32 -12.26 0.93
#